data_AF-A0A7Y3JJJ1-F1
#
_entry.id   AF-A0A7Y3JJJ1-F1
#
_cell.length_a   1.000
_cell.length_b   1.000
_cell.length_c   1.000
_cell.angle_alpha   90.00
_cell.angle_beta   90.00
_cell.angle_gamma   90.00
#
_symmetry.space_group_name_H-M   'P 1'
#
loop_
_entity.id
_entity.type
_entity.pdbx_description
1 polymer ?
#
loop_
_entity_poly.entity_id
_entity_poly.type
_entity_poly.pdbx_seq_one_letter_code
_entity_poly.pdbx_strand_id
1 'polypeptide(L)'
;MIYFLIYLWLFYIGFVFYAGCQVAITARQWGVLIPAAPVLLIAGLMDVLFNQTFGRVMFWEWTFTMTFSERLDLHFHNSGWRGSLARDIGNVLDKILPNHIH
;
A
#
# COMPACT_ATOMS: atom_id res chain seq x y z
N MET A 1 -0.70 -19.69 -12.34
CA MET A 1 0.56 -18.98 -12.07
C MET A 1 0.66 -17.63 -12.78
N ILE A 2 0.41 -17.55 -14.10
CA ILE A 2 0.54 -16.28 -14.84
C ILE A 2 -0.45 -15.19 -14.43
N TYR A 3 -1.72 -15.55 -14.17
CA TYR A 3 -2.73 -14.60 -13.69
C TYR A 3 -2.35 -13.99 -12.34
N PHE A 4 -1.80 -14.79 -11.42
CA PHE A 4 -1.32 -14.30 -10.12
C PHE A 4 -0.20 -13.27 -10.28
N LEU A 5 0.75 -13.51 -11.19
CA LEU A 5 1.82 -12.54 -11.49
C LEU A 5 1.27 -11.26 -12.11
N ILE A 6 0.26 -11.34 -12.99
CA ILE A 6 -0.40 -10.16 -13.57
C ILE A 6 -1.07 -9.33 -12.47
N TYR A 7 -1.80 -9.95 -11.55
CA TYR A 7 -2.41 -9.25 -10.42
C TYR A 7 -1.36 -8.59 -9.52
N LEU A 8 -0.26 -9.29 -9.24
CA LEU A 8 0.85 -8.75 -8.45
C LEU A 8 1.49 -7.53 -9.13
N TRP A 9 1.67 -7.58 -10.45
CA TRP A 9 2.22 -6.47 -11.24
C TRP A 9 1.27 -5.28 -11.33
N LEU A 10 -0.02 -5.50 -11.58
CA LEU A 10 -1.02 -4.43 -11.59
C LEU A 10 -1.11 -3.75 -10.23
N PHE A 11 -1.03 -4.53 -9.15
CA PHE A 11 -0.96 -4.01 -7.79
C PHE A 11 0.31 -3.18 -7.58
N TYR A 12 1.48 -3.69 -7.98
CA TYR A 12 2.74 -2.96 -7.88
C TYR A 12 2.71 -1.63 -8.65
N ILE A 13 2.20 -1.63 -9.89
CA ILE A 13 2.05 -0.43 -10.72
C ILE A 13 1.09 0.57 -10.06
N GLY A 14 -0.07 0.10 -9.58
CA GLY A 14 -1.04 0.93 -8.88
C GLY A 14 -0.45 1.54 -7.61
N PHE A 15 0.31 0.75 -6.86
CA PHE A 15 1.03 1.20 -5.66
C PHE A 15 2.05 2.28 -6.00
N VAL A 16 2.92 2.07 -7.01
CA VAL A 16 3.91 3.08 -7.45
C VAL A 16 3.25 4.37 -7.93
N PHE A 17 2.10 4.27 -8.60
CA PHE A 17 1.33 5.43 -9.04
C PHE A 17 0.73 6.22 -7.87
N TYR A 18 0.14 5.51 -6.91
CA TYR A 18 -0.37 6.08 -5.66
C TYR A 18 0.75 6.79 -4.90
N ALA A 19 1.89 6.12 -4.77
CA ALA A 19 3.13 6.63 -4.22
C ALA A 19 3.57 7.95 -4.88
N GLY A 20 3.70 7.97 -6.21
CA GLY A 20 4.10 9.18 -6.94
C GLY A 20 3.13 10.34 -6.72
N CYS A 21 1.85 10.07 -6.58
CA CYS A 21 0.85 11.09 -6.27
C CYS A 21 0.93 11.58 -4.82
N GLN A 22 1.18 10.71 -3.85
CA GLN A 22 1.46 11.07 -2.45
C GLN A 22 2.64 12.05 -2.35
N VAL A 23 3.71 11.78 -3.09
CA VAL A 23 4.86 12.71 -3.21
C VAL A 23 4.44 14.03 -3.85
N ALA A 24 3.63 14.01 -4.90
CA ALA A 24 3.12 15.22 -5.55
C ALA A 24 2.20 16.08 -4.65
N ILE A 25 1.39 15.44 -3.78
CA ILE A 25 0.60 16.11 -2.75
C ILE A 25 1.51 16.82 -1.76
N THR A 26 2.51 16.11 -1.24
CA THR A 26 3.49 16.66 -0.29
C THR A 26 4.27 17.83 -0.91
N ALA A 27 4.57 17.75 -2.20
CA ALA A 27 5.21 18.82 -2.98
C ALA A 27 4.24 19.95 -3.43
N ARG A 28 2.96 19.92 -3.04
CA ARG A 28 1.89 20.88 -3.43
C ARG A 28 1.75 21.06 -4.95
N GLN A 29 2.03 20.04 -5.75
CA GLN A 29 1.93 20.08 -7.21
C GLN A 29 0.50 19.78 -7.70
N TRP A 30 -0.45 20.63 -7.32
CA TRP A 30 -1.88 20.44 -7.61
C TRP A 30 -2.23 20.28 -9.10
N GLY A 31 -1.43 20.88 -10.01
CA GLY A 31 -1.60 20.73 -11.46
C GLY A 31 -1.39 19.31 -11.99
N VAL A 32 -0.64 18.47 -11.27
CA VAL A 32 -0.41 17.05 -11.61
C VAL A 32 -1.49 16.14 -11.00
N LEU A 33 -2.09 16.56 -9.89
CA LEU A 33 -3.05 15.75 -9.13
C LEU A 33 -4.42 15.64 -9.78
N ILE A 34 -4.90 16.70 -10.42
CA ILE A 34 -6.22 16.73 -11.07
C ILE A 34 -6.35 15.66 -12.16
N PRO A 35 -5.41 15.54 -13.13
CA PRO A 35 -5.49 14.48 -14.14
C PRO A 35 -5.17 13.08 -13.55
N ALA A 36 -4.46 12.99 -12.43
CA ALA A 36 -4.13 11.74 -11.77
C ALA A 36 -5.26 11.20 -10.87
N ALA A 37 -6.27 12.01 -10.53
CA ALA A 37 -7.38 11.65 -9.64
C ALA A 37 -8.09 10.31 -9.97
N PRO A 38 -8.45 9.98 -11.23
CA PRO A 38 -9.08 8.69 -11.53
C PRO A 38 -8.13 7.51 -11.28
N VAL A 39 -6.84 7.68 -11.56
CA VAL A 39 -5.84 6.63 -11.30
C VAL A 39 -5.64 6.44 -9.79
N LEU A 40 -5.63 7.54 -9.03
CA LEU A 40 -5.59 7.51 -7.57
C LEU A 40 -6.78 6.77 -6.96
N LEU A 41 -7.98 7.01 -7.48
CA LEU A 41 -9.19 6.35 -7.02
C LEU A 41 -9.13 4.83 -7.27
N ILE A 42 -8.68 4.42 -8.45
CA ILE A 42 -8.49 3.00 -8.78
C ILE A 42 -7.40 2.38 -7.89
N ALA A 43 -6.26 3.05 -7.71
CA ALA A 43 -5.18 2.55 -6.87
C ALA A 43 -5.62 2.39 -5.41
N GLY A 44 -6.36 3.37 -4.86
CA GLY A 44 -6.93 3.27 -3.52
C GLY A 44 -7.94 2.11 -3.38
N LEU A 45 -8.82 1.93 -4.38
CA LEU A 45 -9.74 0.78 -4.41
C LEU A 45 -8.99 -0.56 -4.47
N MET A 46 -7.92 -0.64 -5.27
CA MET A 46 -7.09 -1.83 -5.35
C MET A 46 -6.37 -2.12 -4.03
N ASP A 47 -5.88 -1.10 -3.34
CA ASP A 47 -5.27 -1.25 -2.01
C ASP A 47 -6.26 -1.79 -0.98
N VAL A 48 -7.50 -1.29 -0.98
CA VAL A 48 -8.58 -1.82 -0.14
C VAL A 48 -8.85 -3.30 -0.44
N LEU A 49 -9.02 -3.65 -1.72
CA LEU A 49 -9.28 -5.05 -2.13
C LEU A 49 -8.10 -5.97 -1.78
N PHE A 50 -6.87 -5.50 -1.95
CA PHE A 50 -5.66 -6.24 -1.62
C PHE A 50 -5.55 -6.47 -0.11
N ASN A 51 -5.82 -5.45 0.70
CA ASN A 51 -5.83 -5.59 2.15
C ASN A 51 -6.90 -6.59 2.63
N GLN A 52 -8.09 -6.54 2.04
CA GLN A 52 -9.21 -7.44 2.37
C GLN A 52 -8.93 -8.90 1.98
N THR A 53 -8.09 -9.14 0.98
CA THR A 53 -7.74 -10.50 0.52
C THR A 53 -6.40 -10.94 1.06
N PHE A 54 -5.32 -10.33 0.58
CA PHE A 54 -3.95 -10.66 0.92
C PHE A 54 -3.59 -10.22 2.34
N GLY A 55 -3.90 -8.99 2.73
CA GLY A 55 -3.56 -8.46 4.06
C GLY A 55 -4.16 -9.29 5.20
N ARG A 56 -5.42 -9.71 5.05
CA ARG A 56 -6.08 -10.61 6.01
C ARG A 56 -5.43 -11.98 6.15
N VAL A 57 -5.08 -12.60 5.02
CA VAL A 57 -4.41 -13.91 5.01
C VAL A 57 -3.00 -13.80 5.59
N MET A 58 -2.26 -12.77 5.19
CA MET A 58 -0.86 -12.58 5.53
C MET A 58 -0.66 -12.29 7.03
N PHE A 59 -1.51 -11.45 7.61
CA PHE A 59 -1.47 -11.16 9.05
C PHE A 59 -2.27 -12.15 9.89
N TRP A 60 -3.01 -13.09 9.26
CA TRP A 60 -3.93 -14.00 9.94
C TRP A 60 -4.90 -13.24 10.86
N GLU A 61 -5.50 -12.16 10.35
CA GLU A 61 -6.35 -11.28 11.15
C GLU A 61 -7.56 -10.81 10.34
N TRP A 62 -8.75 -10.96 10.91
CA TRP A 62 -10.02 -10.53 10.31
C TRP A 62 -10.39 -9.08 10.61
N THR A 63 -9.55 -8.38 11.38
CA THR A 63 -9.70 -6.95 11.71
C THR A 63 -9.93 -6.13 10.46
N PHE A 64 -10.93 -5.26 10.50
CA PHE A 64 -11.30 -4.42 9.37
C PHE A 64 -10.41 -3.17 9.36
N THR A 65 -9.33 -3.22 8.58
CA THR A 65 -8.55 -2.05 8.19
C THR A 65 -8.96 -1.65 6.78
N MET A 66 -8.98 -0.35 6.47
CA MET A 66 -9.37 0.12 5.15
C MET A 66 -8.27 -0.19 4.14
N THR A 67 -7.03 0.16 4.46
CA THR A 67 -5.88 0.05 3.54
C THR A 67 -4.81 -0.91 4.05
N PHE A 68 -3.98 -1.40 3.13
CA PHE A 68 -2.85 -2.27 3.52
C PHE A 68 -1.79 -1.47 4.29
N SER A 69 -1.57 -0.21 3.89
CA SER A 69 -0.66 0.69 4.60
C SER A 69 -1.07 0.91 6.06
N GLU A 70 -2.36 1.14 6.33
CA GLU A 70 -2.87 1.29 7.70
C GLU A 70 -2.65 0.01 8.53
N ARG A 71 -2.80 -1.17 7.91
CA ARG A 71 -2.50 -2.45 8.57
C ARG A 71 -1.01 -2.58 8.90
N LEU A 72 -0.13 -2.15 8.02
CA LEU A 72 1.32 -2.17 8.27
C LEU A 72 1.67 -1.25 9.44
N ASP A 73 1.17 -0.01 9.46
CA ASP A 73 1.38 0.94 10.55
C ASP A 73 0.92 0.36 11.90
N LEU A 74 -0.28 -0.24 11.94
CA LEU A 74 -0.83 -0.87 13.15
C LEU A 74 0.07 -1.97 13.72
N HIS A 75 0.75 -2.73 12.88
CA HIS A 75 1.62 -3.82 13.31
C HIS A 75 3.09 -3.44 13.40
N PHE A 76 3.49 -2.28 12.89
CA PHE A 76 4.89 -1.87 12.79
C PHE A 76 5.61 -1.89 14.15
N HIS A 77 4.88 -1.47 15.20
CA HIS A 77 5.38 -1.39 16.58
C HIS A 77 5.08 -2.64 17.43
N ASN A 78 4.40 -3.65 16.88
CA ASN A 78 4.06 -4.87 17.64
C ASN A 78 5.28 -5.77 17.85
N SER A 79 5.42 -6.31 19.06
CA SER A 79 6.37 -7.39 19.34
C SER A 79 5.82 -8.73 18.84
N GLY A 80 6.52 -9.37 17.90
CA GLY A 80 6.15 -10.68 17.37
C GLY A 80 6.39 -10.83 15.87
N TRP A 81 5.99 -11.96 15.30
CA TRP A 81 6.20 -12.26 13.88
C TRP A 81 5.42 -11.31 12.96
N ARG A 82 4.24 -10.83 13.39
CA ARG A 82 3.44 -9.83 12.65
C ARG A 82 4.17 -8.49 12.52
N GLY A 83 4.77 -8.01 13.61
CA GLY A 83 5.56 -6.77 13.56
C GLY A 83 6.90 -6.95 12.85
N SER A 84 7.50 -8.15 12.88
CA SER A 84 8.64 -8.46 12.01
C SER A 84 8.25 -8.35 10.54
N LEU A 85 7.15 -8.99 10.16
CA LEU A 85 6.63 -8.97 8.79
C LEU A 85 6.25 -7.56 8.33
N ALA A 86 5.57 -6.79 9.18
CA ALA A 86 5.20 -5.41 8.88
C ALA A 86 6.43 -4.53 8.66
N ARG A 87 7.49 -4.70 9.45
CA ARG A 87 8.76 -3.98 9.27
C ARG A 87 9.51 -4.45 8.03
N ASP A 88 9.53 -5.74 7.72
CA ASP A 88 10.21 -6.26 6.52
C ASP A 88 9.54 -5.72 5.24
N ILE A 89 8.21 -5.78 5.18
CA ILE A 89 7.43 -5.21 4.08
C ILE A 89 7.59 -3.70 4.06
N GLY A 90 7.51 -3.05 5.22
CA GLY A 90 7.64 -1.60 5.35
C GLY A 90 8.99 -1.09 4.86
N ASN A 91 10.09 -1.78 5.19
CA ASN A 91 11.43 -1.46 4.70
C ASN A 91 11.56 -1.60 3.17
N VAL A 92 10.84 -2.54 2.55
CA VAL A 92 10.79 -2.66 1.09
C VAL A 92 9.99 -1.50 0.49
N LEU A 93 8.88 -1.16 1.13
CA LEU A 93 8.03 -0.06 0.70
C LEU A 93 8.73 1.29 0.86
N ASP A 94 9.45 1.55 1.95
CA ASP A 94 10.20 2.79 2.18
C ASP A 94 11.31 3.02 1.14
N LYS A 95 11.90 1.95 0.60
CA LYS A 95 12.86 2.05 -0.53
C LYS A 95 12.19 2.54 -1.81
N ILE A 96 10.89 2.28 -1.97
CA ILE A 96 10.09 2.66 -3.14
C ILE A 96 9.44 4.03 -2.89
N LEU A 97 8.97 4.25 -1.66
CA LEU A 97 8.31 5.47 -1.21
C LEU A 97 8.83 5.92 0.15
N PRO A 98 9.82 6.84 0.19
CA PRO A 98 10.40 7.28 1.45
C PRO A 98 9.37 7.97 2.35
N ASN A 99 9.28 7.55 3.62
CA ASN A 99 8.39 8.08 4.66
C ASN A 99 6.90 7.76 4.50
N HIS A 100 6.56 6.61 3.89
CA HIS A 100 5.14 6.25 3.74
C HIS A 100 4.55 5.60 5.00
N ILE A 101 5.39 5.01 5.85
CA ILE A 101 4.99 4.19 7.01
C ILE A 101 5.55 4.88 8.27
N HIS A 102 4.72 5.03 9.31
CA HIS A 102 5.06 5.79 10.52
C HIS A 102 5.11 4.93 11.79
#